data_AF-A0AAD8XX88-F1
#
_entry.id   AF-A0AAD8XX88-F1
#
_cell.length_a   1.000
_cell.length_b   1.000
_cell.length_c   1.000
_cell.angle_alpha   90.00
_cell.angle_beta   90.00
_cell.angle_gamma   90.00
#
_symmetry.space_group_name_H-M   'P 1'
#
loop_
_entity.id
_entity.type
_entity.pdbx_description
1 polymer ?
#
loop_
_entity_poly.entity_id
_entity_poly.type
_entity_poly.pdbx_seq_one_letter_code
_entity_poly.pdbx_strand_id
1 'polypeptide(L)'
;MFLTETSSGFMASTSSVSSMLKIRHNFPILFMEESNNSSDENDADSESSDTNKENVVIEDLSWRVAKARLEEEASKRSFLKRKPLKLSYEQSQKWIQRNWAIKTEEEFNDLVANGNLRTPYISKRPEEYYGERGEWISWDHYLTGNCTDSIAEGRQSKWQ
;
A
#
# COMPACT_ATOMS: atom_id res chain seq x y z
N MET A 1 -1.96 39.47 -44.80
CA MET A 1 -1.11 38.72 -45.76
C MET A 1 -0.34 37.69 -44.98
N PHE A 2 -0.58 36.41 -45.32
CA PHE A 2 0.25 35.18 -45.24
C PHE A 2 1.36 35.12 -44.16
N LEU A 3 1.49 34.07 -43.34
CA LEU A 3 1.63 32.66 -43.74
C LEU A 3 1.09 31.67 -42.70
N THR A 4 0.73 30.51 -43.25
CA THR A 4 0.17 29.28 -42.71
C THR A 4 1.24 28.31 -42.19
N GLU A 5 0.77 27.39 -41.34
CA GLU A 5 1.14 25.96 -41.21
C GLU A 5 2.57 25.51 -40.87
N THR A 6 2.61 24.56 -39.92
CA THR A 6 3.50 23.38 -39.76
C THR A 6 3.48 23.03 -38.26
N SER A 7 3.42 21.81 -37.74
CA SER A 7 3.59 20.43 -38.20
C SER A 7 2.83 19.57 -37.19
N SER A 8 1.84 18.76 -37.58
CA SER A 8 2.02 17.35 -37.94
C SER A 8 2.95 16.56 -37.01
N GLY A 9 2.35 15.68 -36.21
CA GLY A 9 2.80 14.29 -36.09
C GLY A 9 3.85 13.97 -35.03
N PHE A 10 3.41 13.39 -33.90
CA PHE A 10 4.02 12.15 -33.42
C PHE A 10 3.06 11.40 -32.50
N MET A 11 2.39 10.38 -33.05
CA MET A 11 1.75 9.34 -32.26
C MET A 11 2.82 8.33 -31.86
N ALA A 12 3.09 8.21 -30.56
CA ALA A 12 3.83 7.09 -30.00
C ALA A 12 2.88 6.22 -29.18
N SER A 13 2.18 5.31 -29.87
CA SER A 13 1.56 4.14 -29.25
C SER A 13 2.65 3.12 -28.95
N THR A 14 2.99 2.93 -27.68
CA THR A 14 3.80 1.79 -27.24
C THR A 14 2.88 0.80 -26.52
N SER A 15 2.52 -0.25 -27.24
CA SER A 15 1.91 -1.47 -26.69
C SER A 15 2.89 -2.16 -25.75
N SER A 16 2.61 -2.14 -24.44
CA SER A 16 3.38 -2.90 -23.46
C SER A 16 2.80 -4.32 -23.37
N VAL A 17 3.52 -5.27 -23.95
CA VAL A 17 3.20 -6.69 -23.91
C VAL A 17 3.46 -7.27 -22.52
N SER A 18 2.41 -7.89 -21.97
CA SER A 18 2.39 -8.55 -20.68
C SER A 18 3.20 -9.84 -20.73
N SER A 19 4.36 -9.87 -20.08
CA SER A 19 5.16 -11.08 -19.89
C SER A 19 4.92 -11.67 -18.50
N MET A 20 4.11 -12.73 -18.44
CA MET A 20 3.98 -13.61 -17.27
C MET A 20 5.30 -14.37 -17.02
N LEU A 21 6.06 -13.97 -15.99
CA LEU A 21 7.10 -14.83 -15.43
C LEU A 21 6.46 -15.82 -14.44
N LYS A 22 6.30 -17.08 -14.88
CA LYS A 22 6.01 -18.22 -14.00
C LYS A 22 7.30 -18.61 -13.28
N ILE A 23 7.50 -18.07 -12.08
CA ILE A 23 8.57 -18.52 -11.17
C ILE A 23 8.08 -19.83 -10.53
N ARG A 24 8.57 -20.96 -11.06
CA ARG A 24 8.46 -22.26 -10.41
C ARG A 24 9.48 -22.29 -9.28
N HIS A 25 9.04 -22.12 -8.05
CA HIS A 25 9.88 -22.42 -6.89
C HIS A 25 9.89 -23.94 -6.68
N ASN A 26 10.94 -24.56 -7.21
CA ASN A 26 11.33 -25.93 -6.87
C ASN A 26 12.14 -25.84 -5.57
N PHE A 27 11.49 -26.01 -4.41
CA PHE A 27 12.20 -26.12 -3.12
C PHE A 27 12.60 -27.58 -2.92
N PRO A 28 13.90 -27.93 -2.95
CA PRO A 28 14.34 -29.23 -2.44
C PRO A 28 14.17 -29.23 -0.92
N ILE A 29 13.35 -30.16 -0.43
CA ILE A 29 13.29 -30.55 0.98
C ILE A 29 14.65 -31.17 1.30
N LEU A 30 15.53 -30.40 1.96
CA LEU A 30 16.79 -30.93 2.48
C LEU A 30 16.44 -31.72 3.75
N PHE A 31 16.35 -33.03 3.58
CA PHE A 31 16.26 -34.02 4.64
C PHE A 31 17.60 -33.99 5.40
N MET A 32 17.63 -33.47 6.63
CA MET A 32 18.79 -33.57 7.51
C MET A 32 18.85 -34.99 8.07
N GLU A 33 19.76 -35.80 7.55
CA GLU A 33 20.13 -37.08 8.14
C GLU A 33 20.82 -36.85 9.49
N GLU A 34 20.27 -37.46 10.54
CA GLU A 34 20.93 -37.66 11.83
C GLU A 34 22.22 -38.48 11.62
N SER A 35 23.37 -37.81 11.76
CA SER A 35 24.64 -38.49 11.98
C SER A 35 24.96 -38.47 13.46
N ASN A 36 24.66 -39.57 14.13
CA ASN A 36 25.26 -39.94 15.41
C ASN A 36 26.77 -40.08 15.21
N ASN A 37 27.58 -39.24 15.86
CA ASN A 37 29.01 -39.46 16.01
C ASN A 37 29.38 -39.48 17.50
N SER A 38 29.97 -40.59 17.90
CA SER A 38 30.38 -40.93 19.26
C SER A 38 31.64 -40.21 19.69
N SER A 39 31.67 -39.88 20.98
CA SER A 39 32.81 -39.93 21.92
C SER A 39 34.15 -39.33 21.48
N ASP A 40 34.55 -38.24 22.14
CA ASP A 40 35.90 -38.20 22.72
C ASP A 40 35.91 -37.33 23.97
N GLU A 41 36.35 -37.93 25.08
CA GLU A 41 36.51 -37.27 26.37
C GLU A 41 37.78 -36.40 26.33
N ASN A 42 37.66 -35.14 26.73
CA ASN A 42 38.81 -34.35 27.13
C ASN A 42 38.44 -33.60 28.42
N ASP A 43 38.86 -34.18 29.53
CA ASP A 43 39.07 -33.49 30.80
C ASP A 43 40.16 -32.43 30.61
N ALA A 44 39.75 -31.17 30.58
CA ALA A 44 40.62 -30.02 30.78
C ALA A 44 39.87 -28.98 31.62
N ASP A 45 40.07 -29.11 32.93
CA ASP A 45 39.79 -28.12 33.96
C ASP A 45 40.43 -26.76 33.58
N SER A 46 39.60 -25.78 33.24
CA SER A 46 40.00 -24.36 33.20
C SER A 46 38.77 -23.46 33.28
N GLU A 47 38.69 -22.68 34.36
CA GLU A 47 37.67 -21.67 34.63
C GLU A 47 37.44 -20.73 33.42
N SER A 48 36.24 -20.79 32.84
CA SER A 48 35.65 -19.71 32.06
C SER A 48 34.14 -19.86 32.03
N SER A 49 33.49 -19.49 33.13
CA SER A 49 32.02 -19.48 33.23
C SER A 49 31.35 -18.31 32.46
N ASP A 50 32.14 -17.50 31.74
CA ASP A 50 31.69 -16.32 31.01
C ASP A 50 31.50 -16.55 29.50
N THR A 51 32.31 -17.40 28.85
CA THR A 51 32.20 -17.66 27.40
C THR A 51 30.88 -18.32 27.00
N ASN A 52 30.30 -19.17 27.86
CA ASN A 52 28.99 -19.78 27.63
C ASN A 52 27.84 -18.76 27.75
N LYS A 53 27.92 -17.80 28.68
CA LYS A 53 26.91 -16.75 28.82
C LYS A 53 26.98 -15.77 27.66
N GLU A 54 28.19 -15.40 27.25
CA GLU A 54 28.39 -14.52 26.09
C GLU A 54 27.85 -15.15 24.80
N ASN A 55 28.07 -16.45 24.57
CA ASN A 55 27.52 -17.13 23.38
C ASN A 55 25.99 -17.16 23.38
N VAL A 56 25.35 -17.45 24.53
CA VAL A 56 23.89 -17.41 24.68
C VAL A 56 23.33 -16.01 24.46
N VAL A 57 24.02 -14.97 24.94
CA VAL A 57 23.62 -13.57 24.73
C VAL A 57 23.80 -13.15 23.26
N ILE A 58 24.87 -13.59 22.59
CA ILE A 58 25.10 -13.32 21.17
C ILE A 58 24.03 -13.99 20.32
N GLU A 59 23.67 -15.24 20.62
CA GLU A 59 22.55 -15.93 19.99
C GLU A 59 21.20 -15.23 20.25
N ASP A 60 20.95 -14.77 21.49
CA ASP A 60 19.76 -13.98 21.85
C ASP A 60 19.65 -12.68 21.04
N LEU A 61 20.74 -11.93 20.92
CA LEU A 61 20.78 -10.73 20.09
C LEU A 61 20.58 -11.05 18.60
N SER A 62 21.14 -12.16 18.12
CA SER A 62 21.05 -12.56 16.71
C SER A 62 19.61 -12.83 16.28
N TRP A 63 18.82 -13.55 17.11
CA TRP A 63 17.43 -13.85 16.76
C TRP A 63 16.55 -12.60 16.85
N ARG A 64 16.84 -11.69 17.79
CA ARG A 64 16.12 -10.40 17.90
C ARG A 64 16.35 -9.53 16.68
N VAL A 65 17.59 -9.45 16.18
CA VAL A 65 17.92 -8.72 14.95
C VAL A 65 17.28 -9.40 13.73
N ALA A 66 17.33 -10.72 13.63
CA ALA A 66 16.68 -11.46 12.55
C ALA A 66 15.15 -11.26 12.55
N LYS A 67 14.53 -11.30 13.72
CA LYS A 67 13.09 -11.02 13.91
C LYS A 67 12.75 -9.59 13.49
N ALA A 68 13.50 -8.59 13.95
CA ALA A 68 13.27 -7.20 13.57
C ALA A 68 13.38 -6.99 12.05
N ARG A 69 14.39 -7.60 11.40
CA ARG A 69 14.54 -7.56 9.94
C ARG A 69 13.35 -8.20 9.22
N LEU A 70 12.88 -9.37 9.68
CA LEU A 70 11.71 -10.04 9.11
C LEU A 70 10.44 -9.20 9.27
N GLU A 71 10.22 -8.59 10.43
CA GLU A 71 9.07 -7.71 10.70
C GLU A 71 9.11 -6.44 9.84
N GLU A 72 10.28 -5.81 9.71
CA GLU A 72 10.49 -4.68 8.81
C GLU A 72 10.23 -5.04 7.36
N GLU A 73 10.78 -6.16 6.88
CA GLU A 73 10.56 -6.63 5.51
C GLU A 73 9.11 -6.98 5.25
N ALA A 74 8.43 -7.66 6.18
CA ALA A 74 7.02 -7.99 6.05
C ALA A 74 6.14 -6.73 6.04
N SER A 75 6.46 -5.76 6.90
CA SER A 75 5.76 -4.47 6.97
C SER A 75 5.97 -3.65 5.70
N LYS A 76 7.21 -3.55 5.22
CA LYS A 76 7.55 -2.83 3.98
C LYS A 76 6.92 -3.51 2.75
N ARG A 77 7.01 -4.84 2.65
CA ARG A 77 6.43 -5.62 1.54
C ARG A 77 4.91 -5.52 1.50
N SER A 78 4.25 -5.57 2.65
CA SER A 78 2.79 -5.45 2.71
C SER A 78 2.32 -4.03 2.40
N PHE A 79 3.05 -3.01 2.87
CA PHE A 79 2.75 -1.60 2.57
C PHE A 79 2.89 -1.29 1.08
N LEU A 80 4.01 -1.70 0.46
CA LEU A 80 4.28 -1.44 -0.96
C LEU A 80 3.32 -2.19 -1.92
N LYS A 81 2.76 -3.33 -1.50
CA LYS A 81 1.81 -4.10 -2.31
C LYS A 81 0.37 -3.60 -2.22
N ARG A 82 0.03 -2.79 -1.21
CA ARG A 82 -1.34 -2.30 -1.02
C ARG A 82 -1.67 -1.26 -2.09
N LYS A 83 -2.81 -1.43 -2.75
CA LYS A 83 -3.37 -0.40 -3.63
C LYS A 83 -3.73 0.83 -2.78
N PRO A 84 -3.55 2.06 -3.29
CA PRO A 84 -4.02 3.27 -2.63
C PRO A 84 -5.53 3.16 -2.38
N LEU A 85 -5.94 3.29 -1.13
CA LEU A 85 -7.35 3.29 -0.78
C LEU A 85 -7.94 4.67 -1.10
N LYS A 86 -9.03 4.68 -1.87
CA LYS A 86 -9.83 5.89 -2.07
C LYS A 86 -10.82 6.05 -0.92
N LEU A 87 -11.25 7.29 -0.70
CA LEU A 87 -12.28 7.62 0.29
C LEU A 87 -13.62 6.97 -0.06
N SER A 88 -14.47 6.78 0.95
CA SER A 88 -15.87 6.39 0.73
C SER A 88 -16.63 7.48 -0.03
N TYR A 89 -17.78 7.12 -0.62
CA TYR A 89 -18.63 8.05 -1.36
C TYR A 89 -18.91 9.32 -0.54
N GLU A 90 -19.44 9.18 0.68
CA GLU A 90 -19.78 10.29 1.57
C GLU A 90 -18.57 11.17 1.92
N GLN A 91 -17.42 10.55 2.21
CA GLN A 91 -16.20 11.29 2.57
C GLN A 91 -15.66 12.09 1.38
N SER A 92 -15.71 11.50 0.18
CA SER A 92 -15.26 12.17 -1.04
C SER A 92 -16.19 13.33 -1.43
N GLN A 93 -17.50 13.15 -1.31
CA GLN A 93 -18.52 14.19 -1.51
C GLN A 93 -18.27 15.38 -0.56
N LYS A 94 -18.13 15.12 0.75
CA LYS A 94 -17.83 16.16 1.75
C LYS A 94 -16.57 16.93 1.42
N TRP A 95 -15.53 16.22 0.99
CA TRP A 95 -14.27 16.86 0.65
C TRP A 95 -14.44 17.80 -0.55
N ILE A 96 -15.10 17.34 -1.62
CA ILE A 96 -15.32 18.15 -2.82
C ILE A 96 -16.13 19.38 -2.46
N GLN A 97 -17.28 19.22 -1.80
CA GLN A 97 -18.15 20.33 -1.40
C GLN A 97 -17.45 21.36 -0.51
N ARG A 98 -16.57 20.91 0.38
CA ARG A 98 -15.88 21.81 1.32
C ARG A 98 -14.74 22.60 0.66
N ASN A 99 -14.06 22.02 -0.31
CA ASN A 99 -12.90 22.64 -0.95
C ASN A 99 -13.27 23.35 -2.27
N TRP A 100 -14.32 22.89 -2.94
CA TRP A 100 -14.70 23.29 -4.28
C TRP A 100 -16.21 23.46 -4.38
N ALA A 101 -16.66 24.65 -4.80
CA ALA A 101 -18.07 24.97 -4.98
C ALA A 101 -18.58 24.62 -6.39
N ILE A 102 -18.22 23.42 -6.87
CA ILE A 102 -18.55 22.91 -8.21
C ILE A 102 -20.01 22.50 -8.25
N LYS A 103 -20.69 22.77 -9.36
CA LYS A 103 -22.10 22.38 -9.55
C LYS A 103 -22.31 21.40 -10.69
N THR A 104 -21.42 21.40 -11.68
CA THR A 104 -21.58 20.57 -12.88
C THR A 104 -20.47 19.53 -13.01
N GLU A 105 -20.77 18.44 -13.71
CA GLU A 105 -19.79 17.42 -14.08
C GLU A 105 -18.65 18.01 -14.94
N GLU A 106 -18.97 18.92 -15.85
CA GLU A 106 -18.01 19.54 -16.76
C GLU A 106 -16.94 20.32 -15.97
N GLU A 107 -17.36 21.14 -15.01
CA GLU A 107 -16.45 21.86 -14.12
C GLU A 107 -15.58 20.90 -13.31
N PHE A 108 -16.13 19.76 -12.85
CA PHE A 108 -15.34 18.74 -12.17
C PHE A 108 -14.27 18.15 -13.09
N ASN A 109 -14.64 17.80 -14.32
CA ASN A 109 -13.71 17.26 -15.31
C ASN A 109 -12.62 18.26 -15.69
N ASP A 110 -12.96 19.54 -15.81
CA ASP A 110 -11.98 20.61 -16.02
C ASP A 110 -10.98 20.71 -14.87
N LEU A 111 -11.43 20.53 -13.63
CA LEU A 111 -10.53 20.52 -12.46
C LEU A 111 -9.60 19.31 -12.42
N VAL A 112 -10.09 18.17 -12.88
CA VAL A 112 -9.26 16.97 -13.06
C VAL A 112 -8.24 17.19 -14.18
N ALA A 113 -8.67 17.75 -15.31
CA ALA A 113 -7.84 18.01 -16.49
C ALA A 113 -6.75 19.06 -16.21
N ASN A 114 -7.09 20.12 -15.49
CA ASN A 114 -6.17 21.17 -15.07
C ASN A 114 -5.18 20.70 -13.98
N GLY A 115 -5.37 19.50 -13.43
CA GLY A 115 -4.50 18.94 -12.38
C GLY A 115 -4.71 19.56 -11.00
N ASN A 116 -5.78 20.35 -10.84
CA ASN A 116 -6.15 20.99 -9.58
C ASN A 116 -6.63 19.95 -8.55
N LEU A 117 -7.25 18.86 -9.01
CA LEU A 117 -7.59 17.71 -8.16
C LEU A 117 -6.36 16.81 -7.92
N ARG A 118 -5.40 17.31 -7.13
CA ARG A 118 -4.15 16.61 -6.83
C ARG A 118 -4.28 15.54 -5.73
N THR A 119 -5.43 15.46 -5.07
CA THR A 119 -5.62 14.54 -3.93
C THR A 119 -5.70 13.08 -4.39
N PRO A 120 -4.77 12.22 -3.96
CA PRO A 120 -4.72 10.82 -4.40
C PRO A 120 -5.90 10.00 -3.88
N TYR A 121 -6.61 10.50 -2.86
CA TYR A 121 -7.70 9.80 -2.18
C TYR A 121 -9.06 9.98 -2.85
N ILE A 122 -9.19 10.94 -3.78
CA ILE A 122 -10.42 11.17 -4.53
C ILE A 122 -10.33 10.41 -5.85
N SER A 123 -11.44 9.84 -6.28
CA SER A 123 -11.51 9.22 -7.61
C SER A 123 -11.61 10.32 -8.66
N LYS A 124 -10.79 10.21 -9.72
CA LYS A 124 -10.90 11.09 -10.90
C LYS A 124 -12.14 10.77 -11.74
N ARG A 125 -12.71 9.58 -11.55
CA ARG A 125 -13.90 9.07 -12.22
C ARG A 125 -14.81 8.48 -11.14
N PRO A 126 -15.57 9.33 -10.42
CA PRO A 126 -16.36 8.89 -9.28
C PRO A 126 -17.52 7.98 -9.71
N GLU A 127 -18.14 8.23 -10.86
CA GLU A 127 -19.19 7.38 -11.43
C GLU A 127 -18.74 5.92 -11.59
N GLU A 128 -17.58 5.69 -12.22
CA GLU A 128 -17.02 4.35 -12.42
C GLU A 128 -16.65 3.71 -11.07
N TYR A 129 -15.91 4.44 -10.22
CA TYR A 129 -15.40 3.90 -8.96
C TYR A 129 -16.48 3.59 -7.92
N TYR A 130 -17.47 4.47 -7.77
CA TYR A 130 -18.57 4.26 -6.82
C TYR A 130 -19.71 3.46 -7.45
N GLY A 131 -19.83 3.46 -8.78
CA GLY A 131 -20.78 2.64 -9.52
C GLY A 131 -20.47 1.15 -9.39
N GLU A 132 -19.21 0.74 -9.51
CA GLU A 132 -18.78 -0.64 -9.23
C GLU A 132 -19.14 -1.12 -7.82
N ARG A 133 -19.26 -0.18 -6.87
CA ARG A 133 -19.58 -0.46 -5.46
C ARG A 133 -21.07 -0.33 -5.14
N GLY A 134 -21.89 0.14 -6.09
CA GLY A 134 -23.31 0.43 -5.85
C GLY A 134 -23.55 1.62 -4.91
N GLU A 135 -22.55 2.47 -4.68
CA GLU A 135 -22.65 3.67 -3.83
C GLU A 135 -23.01 4.92 -4.66
N TRP A 136 -22.96 4.82 -6.00
CA TRP A 136 -23.23 5.94 -6.89
C TRP A 136 -24.72 6.23 -7.03
N ILE A 137 -25.10 7.50 -6.83
CA ILE A 137 -26.49 7.97 -6.92
C ILE A 137 -26.65 8.82 -8.18
N SER A 138 -26.03 10.00 -8.20
CA SER A 138 -26.01 10.92 -9.35
C SER A 138 -24.93 11.98 -9.16
N TRP A 139 -24.60 12.70 -10.23
CA TRP A 139 -23.68 13.84 -10.19
C TRP A 139 -24.21 14.96 -9.29
N ASP A 140 -25.49 15.32 -9.42
CA ASP A 140 -26.10 16.36 -8.59
C ASP A 140 -26.05 16.01 -7.11
N HIS A 141 -26.28 14.74 -6.77
CA HIS A 141 -26.15 14.29 -5.38
C HIS A 141 -24.69 14.33 -4.93
N TYR A 142 -23.75 13.94 -5.78
CA TYR A 142 -22.33 13.93 -5.43
C TYR A 142 -21.73 15.32 -5.23
N LEU A 143 -22.17 16.31 -6.01
CA LEU A 143 -21.63 17.67 -5.97
C LEU A 143 -22.43 18.58 -5.04
N THR A 144 -23.76 18.48 -5.05
CA THR A 144 -24.66 19.39 -4.33
C THR A 144 -25.56 18.72 -3.29
N GLY A 145 -25.57 17.37 -3.24
CA GLY A 145 -26.43 16.63 -2.31
C GLY A 145 -26.06 16.85 -0.85
N ASN A 146 -27.01 16.52 0.02
CA ASN A 146 -26.86 16.69 1.46
C ASN A 146 -25.86 15.65 1.98
N CYS A 147 -24.66 16.07 2.32
CA CYS A 147 -23.72 15.19 3.00
C CYS A 147 -24.19 15.01 4.46
N THR A 148 -24.88 13.91 4.76
CA THR A 148 -25.23 13.64 6.16
C THR A 148 -23.93 13.40 6.92
N ASP A 149 -23.63 14.27 7.89
CA ASP A 149 -22.72 13.92 8.96
C ASP A 149 -23.43 12.86 9.79
N SER A 150 -23.27 11.60 9.38
CA SER A 150 -23.43 10.45 10.24
C SER A 150 -22.34 10.56 11.31
N ILE A 151 -22.49 11.54 12.21
CA ILE A 151 -21.67 11.69 13.41
C ILE A 151 -21.93 10.40 14.16
N ALA A 152 -20.97 9.49 14.08
CA ALA A 152 -20.91 8.35 14.97
C ALA A 152 -20.65 8.91 16.38
N GLU A 153 -21.71 9.41 17.01
CA GLU A 153 -21.81 9.68 18.44
C GLU A 153 -21.64 8.33 19.16
N GLY A 154 -20.41 7.86 19.31
CA GLY A 154 -20.20 6.50 19.79
C GLY A 154 -18.77 6.14 20.16
N ARG A 155 -17.87 7.10 20.32
CA ARG A 155 -16.57 6.85 20.95
C ARG A 155 -16.41 7.75 22.16
N GLN A 156 -17.16 7.43 23.22
CA GLN A 156 -16.76 7.81 24.55
C GLN A 156 -15.36 7.23 24.79
N SER A 157 -14.39 8.12 24.94
CA SER A 157 -13.05 7.74 25.39
C SER A 157 -13.16 7.34 26.85
N LYS A 158 -13.38 6.05 27.11
CA LYS A 158 -13.30 5.46 28.44
C LYS A 158 -11.82 5.31 28.81
N TRP A 159 -11.21 6.43 29.18
CA TRP A 159 -9.91 6.47 29.85
C TRP A 159 -9.93 7.61 30.88
N GLN A 160 -10.64 7.40 31.98
CA GLN A 160 -10.39 8.05 33.27
C GLN A 160 -10.79 7.08 34.39
#